data_AF-W4PIP6-F1
#
_entry.id   AF-W4PIP6-F1
#
_cell.length_a   1.000
_cell.length_b   1.000
_cell.length_c   1.000
_cell.angle_alpha   90.00
_cell.angle_beta   90.00
_cell.angle_gamma   90.00
#
_symmetry.space_group_name_H-M   'P 1'
#
loop_
_entity.id
_entity.type
_entity.pdbx_description
1 polymer ?
#
loop_
_entity_poly.entity_id
_entity_poly.type
_entity_poly.pdbx_seq_one_letter_code
_entity_poly.pdbx_strand_id
1 'polypeptide(L)'
;MTGKRLYIFNPEHDLALASGESHYMAPASARQMASDLALLPVWYAGDGNAVLAPSAYAADFLKEMQERLGMRVELVTPPEVADAAGYSFSPWGWDPALRRRLLSLGAAESSLPSAGGLEALRTYSHRSHAAALLRTLQADEHFCGEAFT
;
A
#
# COMPACT_ATOMS: atom_id res chain seq x y z
N MET A 1 1.35 20.10 -10.57
CA MET A 1 1.05 19.05 -11.56
C MET A 1 0.60 17.83 -10.79
N THR A 2 -0.68 17.48 -10.84
CA THR A 2 -1.21 16.26 -10.21
C THR A 2 -0.76 15.07 -11.06
N GLY A 3 0.35 14.45 -10.67
CA GLY A 3 0.83 13.21 -11.27
C GLY A 3 -0.14 12.06 -11.01
N LYS A 4 -0.16 11.10 -11.93
CA LYS A 4 -0.98 9.90 -11.85
C LYS A 4 -0.55 9.03 -10.67
N ARG A 5 -1.50 8.44 -9.94
CA ARG A 5 -1.19 7.53 -8.82
C ARG A 5 -1.37 6.07 -9.22
N LEU A 6 -0.42 5.22 -8.82
CA LEU A 6 -0.55 3.77 -8.91
C LEU A 6 -0.85 3.20 -7.54
N TYR A 7 -2.07 2.72 -7.37
CA TYR A 7 -2.54 2.10 -6.14
C TYR A 7 -2.19 0.62 -6.08
N ILE A 8 -1.78 0.15 -4.91
CA ILE A 8 -1.33 -1.23 -4.73
C ILE A 8 -2.04 -1.80 -3.51
N PHE A 9 -2.71 -2.94 -3.68
CA PHE A 9 -3.25 -3.67 -2.56
C PHE A 9 -2.22 -4.72 -2.07
N ASN A 10 -1.61 -4.46 -0.92
CA ASN A 10 -0.66 -5.35 -0.23
C ASN A 10 -1.16 -5.66 1.19
N PRO A 11 -2.13 -6.57 1.37
CA PRO A 11 -2.75 -6.86 2.67
C PRO A 11 -1.77 -7.45 3.70
N GLU A 12 -0.63 -7.98 3.26
CA GLU A 12 0.43 -8.49 4.12
C GLU A 12 1.23 -7.39 4.85
N HIS A 13 0.97 -6.12 4.52
CA HIS A 13 1.76 -4.96 4.94
C HIS A 13 2.11 -4.97 6.43
N ASP A 14 1.12 -5.12 7.32
CA ASP A 14 1.34 -5.05 8.77
C ASP A 14 2.37 -6.08 9.25
N LEU A 15 2.31 -7.30 8.71
CA LEU A 15 3.26 -8.36 9.03
C LEU A 15 4.65 -8.09 8.43
N ALA A 16 4.68 -7.59 7.19
CA ALA A 16 5.92 -7.24 6.51
C ALA A 16 6.66 -6.09 7.21
N LEU A 17 5.93 -5.05 7.62
CA LEU A 17 6.46 -3.89 8.34
C LEU A 17 6.98 -4.29 9.72
N ALA A 18 6.23 -5.13 10.45
CA ALA A 18 6.63 -5.65 11.76
C ALA A 18 7.87 -6.54 11.70
N SER A 19 8.05 -7.34 10.63
CA SER A 19 9.28 -8.08 10.37
C SER A 19 10.43 -7.12 10.02
N GLY A 20 10.19 -6.14 9.14
CA GLY A 20 11.20 -5.17 8.65
C GLY A 20 12.18 -5.75 7.64
N GLU A 21 11.99 -7.00 7.25
CA GLU A 21 12.83 -7.67 6.27
C GLU A 21 12.45 -7.24 4.86
N SER A 22 13.44 -6.83 4.07
CA SER A 22 13.24 -6.55 2.64
C SER A 22 12.95 -7.81 1.81
N HIS A 23 13.21 -8.99 2.37
CA HIS A 23 12.96 -10.30 1.77
C HIS A 23 11.78 -11.04 2.41
N TYR A 24 10.93 -10.31 3.15
CA TYR A 24 9.77 -10.90 3.82
C TYR A 24 8.91 -11.70 2.84
N MET A 25 8.58 -12.93 3.21
CA MET A 25 7.67 -13.79 2.47
C MET A 25 6.35 -13.93 3.24
N ALA A 26 5.32 -13.27 2.75
CA ALA A 26 3.99 -13.32 3.35
C ALA A 26 3.42 -14.75 3.34
N PRO A 27 2.57 -15.13 4.32
CA PRO A 27 1.85 -16.40 4.30
C PRO A 27 1.03 -16.61 3.03
N ALA A 28 0.78 -17.87 2.66
CA ALA A 28 0.06 -18.21 1.44
C ALA A 28 -1.34 -17.56 1.37
N SER A 29 -2.05 -17.50 2.49
CA SER A 29 -3.37 -16.85 2.58
C SER A 29 -3.32 -15.36 2.28
N ALA A 30 -2.30 -14.65 2.79
CA ALA A 30 -2.13 -13.22 2.52
C ALA A 30 -1.79 -12.96 1.05
N ARG A 31 -0.94 -13.79 0.43
CA ARG A 31 -0.63 -13.69 -1.01
C ARG A 31 -1.86 -13.97 -1.87
N GLN A 32 -2.68 -14.95 -1.50
CA GLN A 32 -3.94 -15.24 -2.18
C GLN A 32 -4.89 -14.03 -2.09
N MET A 33 -5.07 -13.46 -0.90
CA MET A 33 -5.87 -12.25 -0.69
C MET A 33 -5.36 -11.06 -1.53
N ALA A 34 -4.04 -10.86 -1.61
CA ALA A 34 -3.45 -9.81 -2.43
C ALA A 34 -3.79 -9.98 -3.92
N SER A 35 -3.81 -11.23 -4.41
CA SER A 35 -4.18 -11.55 -5.79
C SER A 35 -5.69 -11.35 -6.03
N ASP A 36 -6.53 -11.91 -5.16
CA ASP A 36 -7.99 -11.92 -5.34
C ASP A 36 -8.59 -10.51 -5.22
N LEU A 37 -7.99 -9.66 -4.39
CA LEU A 37 -8.46 -8.30 -4.12
C LEU A 37 -7.55 -7.22 -4.74
N ALA A 38 -6.76 -7.57 -5.75
CA ALA A 38 -5.84 -6.62 -6.39
C ALA A 38 -6.54 -5.37 -6.95
N LEU A 39 -7.81 -5.50 -7.36
CA LEU A 39 -8.64 -4.39 -7.84
C LEU A 39 -9.42 -3.66 -6.75
N LEU A 40 -9.30 -4.04 -5.48
CA LEU A 40 -9.93 -3.30 -4.37
C LEU A 40 -9.64 -1.79 -4.41
N PRO A 41 -8.45 -1.31 -4.81
CA PRO A 41 -8.20 0.12 -4.86
C PRO A 41 -9.02 0.89 -5.89
N VAL A 42 -9.65 0.23 -6.87
CA VAL A 42 -10.51 0.89 -7.86
C VAL A 42 -11.58 1.75 -7.18
N TRP A 43 -12.12 1.30 -6.06
CA TRP A 43 -13.17 1.98 -5.29
C TRP A 43 -12.75 3.35 -4.71
N TYR A 44 -11.45 3.58 -4.51
CA TYR A 44 -10.95 4.82 -3.89
C TYR A 44 -9.80 5.48 -4.65
N ALA A 45 -9.33 4.89 -5.75
CA ALA A 45 -8.24 5.43 -6.56
C ALA A 45 -8.62 6.76 -7.22
N GLY A 46 -9.90 6.98 -7.51
CA GLY A 46 -10.38 8.16 -8.23
C GLY A 46 -9.99 8.18 -9.71
N ASP A 47 -10.70 8.98 -10.49
CA ASP A 47 -10.55 9.02 -11.95
C ASP A 47 -9.14 9.47 -12.40
N GLY A 48 -8.66 8.86 -13.48
CA GLY A 48 -7.36 9.11 -14.09
C GLY A 48 -6.19 8.38 -13.42
N ASN A 49 -6.42 7.67 -12.31
CA ASN A 49 -5.40 6.89 -11.60
C ASN A 49 -5.38 5.43 -12.07
N ALA A 50 -4.46 4.64 -11.50
CA ALA A 50 -4.29 3.24 -11.86
C ALA A 50 -4.20 2.33 -10.64
N VAL A 51 -4.45 1.04 -10.84
CA VAL A 51 -4.25 -0.03 -9.85
C VAL A 51 -3.28 -1.07 -10.39
N LEU A 52 -2.42 -1.60 -9.51
CA LEU A 52 -1.50 -2.67 -9.84
C LEU A 52 -2.19 -4.02 -9.63
N ALA A 53 -2.39 -4.77 -10.71
CA ALA A 53 -2.88 -6.14 -10.69
C ALA A 53 -1.76 -7.13 -11.02
N PRO A 54 -1.78 -8.38 -10.50
CA PRO A 54 -0.75 -9.38 -10.80
C PRO A 54 -0.74 -9.81 -12.27
N SER A 55 -1.87 -9.68 -12.96
CA SER A 55 -2.04 -9.99 -14.38
C SER A 55 -3.21 -9.22 -14.98
N ALA A 56 -3.36 -9.28 -16.30
CA ALA A 56 -4.49 -8.70 -17.02
C ALA A 56 -5.81 -9.50 -16.84
N TYR A 57 -5.82 -10.60 -16.07
CA TYR A 57 -7.01 -11.44 -15.90
C TYR A 57 -8.23 -10.67 -15.39
N ALA A 58 -8.00 -9.66 -14.54
CA ALA A 58 -9.07 -8.86 -13.96
C ALA A 58 -9.50 -7.67 -14.84
N ALA A 59 -8.96 -7.54 -16.07
CA ALA A 59 -9.26 -6.42 -16.96
C ALA A 59 -10.72 -6.40 -17.42
N ASP A 60 -11.29 -7.58 -17.73
CA ASP A 60 -12.70 -7.68 -18.14
C ASP A 60 -13.64 -7.25 -17.00
N PHE A 61 -13.35 -7.67 -15.77
CA PHE A 61 -14.09 -7.24 -14.59
C PHE A 61 -13.97 -5.73 -14.36
N LEU A 62 -12.76 -5.17 -14.48
CA LEU A 62 -12.55 -3.73 -14.36
C LEU A 62 -13.37 -2.98 -15.40
N LYS A 63 -13.36 -3.43 -16.66
CA LYS A 63 -14.13 -2.82 -17.74
C LYS A 63 -15.62 -2.81 -17.44
N GLU A 64 -16.17 -3.92 -16.94
CA GLU A 64 -17.56 -3.99 -16.52
C GLU A 64 -17.87 -2.96 -15.41
N MET A 65 -17.00 -2.82 -14.42
CA MET A 65 -17.18 -1.84 -13.35
C MET A 65 -17.08 -0.40 -13.85
N GLN A 66 -16.16 -0.11 -14.76
CA GLN A 66 -16.04 1.20 -15.40
C GLN A 66 -17.32 1.58 -16.16
N GLU A 67 -17.90 0.65 -16.92
CA GLU A 67 -19.14 0.86 -17.67
C GLU A 67 -20.35 1.06 -16.75
N ARG A 68 -20.46 0.27 -15.68
CA ARG A 68 -21.61 0.33 -14.75
C ARG A 68 -21.57 1.51 -13.81
N LEU A 69 -20.38 1.91 -13.37
CA LEU A 69 -20.20 2.88 -12.28
C LEU A 69 -19.55 4.19 -12.75
N GLY A 70 -19.20 4.31 -14.03
CA GLY A 70 -18.62 5.52 -14.61
C GLY A 70 -17.19 5.81 -14.15
N MET A 71 -16.47 4.79 -13.65
CA MET A 71 -15.14 4.92 -13.08
C MET A 71 -14.08 5.00 -14.19
N ARG A 72 -13.01 5.77 -13.99
CA ARG A 72 -11.91 5.90 -14.96
C ARG A 72 -10.58 5.54 -14.33
N VAL A 73 -10.45 4.29 -13.88
CA VAL A 73 -9.23 3.76 -13.26
C VAL A 73 -8.59 2.73 -14.18
N GLU A 74 -7.30 2.86 -14.45
CA GLU A 74 -6.57 1.95 -15.33
C GLU A 74 -6.00 0.74 -14.57
N LEU A 75 -5.84 -0.38 -15.28
CA LEU A 75 -5.10 -1.55 -14.78
C LEU A 75 -3.66 -1.48 -15.28
N VAL A 76 -2.71 -1.64 -14.36
CA VAL A 76 -1.29 -1.78 -14.64
C VAL A 76 -0.83 -3.14 -14.13
N THR A 77 0.01 -3.82 -14.89
CA THR A 77 0.63 -5.10 -14.55
C THR A 77 2.11 -4.92 -14.16
N PRO A 78 2.76 -5.90 -13.52
CA PRO A 78 4.14 -5.73 -13.05
C PRO A 78 5.16 -5.35 -14.14
N PRO A 79 5.11 -5.92 -15.37
CA PRO A 79 6.00 -5.50 -16.46
C PRO A 79 5.86 -4.02 -16.85
N GLU A 80 4.66 -3.45 -16.71
CA GLU A 80 4.33 -2.07 -17.11
C GLU A 80 4.74 -1.04 -16.06
N VAL A 81 5.20 -1.47 -14.87
CA VAL A 81 5.65 -0.58 -13.80
C VAL A 81 6.90 0.21 -14.20
N ALA A 82 7.77 -0.36 -15.02
CA ALA A 82 8.95 0.35 -15.55
C ALA A 82 8.54 1.49 -16.51
N ASP A 83 7.47 1.28 -17.28
CA ASP A 83 6.92 2.26 -18.22
C ASP A 83 6.05 3.32 -17.51
N ALA A 84 5.72 3.09 -16.25
CA ALA A 84 5.02 4.01 -15.36
C ALA A 84 5.91 5.18 -14.88
N ALA A 85 6.79 5.68 -15.76
CA ALA A 85 7.64 6.84 -15.49
C ALA A 85 6.76 8.07 -15.19
N GLY A 86 6.73 8.49 -13.93
CA GLY A 86 5.95 9.65 -13.46
C GLY A 86 4.73 9.31 -12.59
N TYR A 87 4.48 8.03 -12.31
CA TYR A 87 3.48 7.67 -11.30
C TYR A 87 4.03 7.88 -9.89
N SER A 88 3.19 8.38 -8.99
CA SER A 88 3.44 8.25 -7.55
C SER A 88 2.77 6.98 -7.03
N PHE A 89 3.47 6.20 -6.23
CA PHE A 89 2.91 4.97 -5.66
C PHE A 89 2.04 5.28 -4.42
N SER A 90 0.89 4.61 -4.33
CA SER A 90 -0.04 4.72 -3.22
C SER A 90 -0.46 3.33 -2.74
N PRO A 91 0.44 2.59 -2.06
CA PRO A 91 0.10 1.26 -1.57
C PRO A 91 -0.86 1.31 -0.38
N TRP A 92 -1.46 0.16 -0.07
CA TRP A 92 -2.21 -0.05 1.17
C TRP A 92 -1.34 0.23 2.39
N GLY A 93 -0.06 -0.12 2.32
CA GLY A 93 0.96 0.37 3.23
C GLY A 93 2.38 0.21 2.71
N TRP A 94 3.29 1.00 3.27
CA TRP A 94 4.70 1.04 2.85
C TRP A 94 5.59 0.18 3.75
N ASP A 95 6.22 -0.84 3.19
CA ASP A 95 7.17 -1.68 3.92
C ASP A 95 8.45 -1.96 3.09
N PRO A 96 9.52 -2.46 3.73
CA PRO A 96 10.77 -2.76 3.03
C PRO A 96 10.65 -3.79 1.90
N ALA A 97 9.73 -4.76 2.03
CA ALA A 97 9.54 -5.80 1.02
C ALA A 97 8.86 -5.23 -0.24
N LEU A 98 7.82 -4.42 -0.06
CA LEU A 98 7.19 -3.70 -1.16
C LEU A 98 8.16 -2.74 -1.85
N ARG A 99 8.95 -1.96 -1.08
CA ARG A 99 9.97 -1.08 -1.64
C ARG A 99 10.93 -1.85 -2.54
N ARG A 100 11.45 -2.99 -2.05
CA ARG A 100 12.33 -3.86 -2.83
C ARG A 100 11.66 -4.38 -4.09
N ARG A 101 10.40 -4.83 -3.99
CA ARG A 101 9.62 -5.32 -5.14
C ARG A 101 9.48 -4.23 -6.20
N LEU A 102 9.11 -3.01 -5.83
CA LEU A 102 8.96 -1.90 -6.78
C LEU A 102 10.29 -1.54 -7.46
N LEU A 103 11.40 -1.52 -6.72
CA LEU A 103 12.73 -1.35 -7.32
C LEU A 103 13.04 -2.45 -8.35
N SER A 104 12.72 -3.72 -8.04
CA SER A 104 12.94 -4.82 -8.99
C SER A 104 12.06 -4.75 -10.24
N LEU A 105 10.95 -4.01 -10.17
CA LEU A 105 10.05 -3.74 -11.29
C LEU A 105 10.43 -2.47 -12.07
N GLY A 106 11.54 -1.82 -11.73
CA GLY A 106 12.04 -0.64 -12.45
C GLY A 106 11.54 0.70 -11.91
N ALA A 107 10.89 0.74 -10.75
CA ALA A 107 10.51 2.01 -10.12
C ALA A 107 11.75 2.86 -9.77
N ALA A 108 11.68 4.16 -10.05
CA ALA A 108 12.75 5.09 -9.70
C ALA A 108 12.90 5.20 -8.17
N GLU A 109 14.12 5.11 -7.64
CA GLU A 109 14.35 5.19 -6.20
C GLU A 109 13.84 6.49 -5.57
N SER A 110 13.87 7.61 -6.31
CA SER A 110 13.35 8.92 -5.89
C SER A 110 11.83 8.94 -5.68
N SER A 111 11.09 7.96 -6.20
CA SER A 111 9.64 7.83 -6.03
C SER A 111 9.24 6.97 -4.84
N LEU A 112 10.21 6.38 -4.13
CA LEU A 112 10.01 5.44 -3.04
C LEU A 112 10.41 6.07 -1.69
N PRO A 113 9.83 5.62 -0.57
CA PRO A 113 10.27 6.06 0.74
C PRO A 113 11.73 5.65 1.00
N SER A 114 12.44 6.48 1.77
CA SER A 114 13.80 6.18 2.23
C SER A 114 13.77 5.06 3.28
N ALA A 115 14.92 4.39 3.48
CA ALA A 115 15.05 3.40 4.54
C ALA A 115 14.74 3.98 5.93
N GLY A 116 15.21 5.20 6.22
CA GLY A 116 14.88 5.89 7.47
C GLY A 116 13.40 6.25 7.60
N GLY A 117 12.73 6.59 6.49
CA GLY A 117 11.28 6.82 6.46
C GLY A 117 10.47 5.56 6.76
N LEU A 118 10.90 4.41 6.24
CA LEU A 118 10.28 3.11 6.54
C LEU A 118 10.51 2.70 8.00
N GLU A 119 11.68 2.97 8.56
CA GLU A 119 11.97 2.67 9.98
C GLU A 119 11.14 3.57 10.91
N ALA A 120 10.99 4.85 10.57
CA ALA A 120 10.10 5.75 11.29
C ALA A 120 8.64 5.26 11.22
N LEU A 121 8.17 4.86 10.04
CA LEU A 121 6.83 4.33 9.86
C LEU A 121 6.60 3.05 10.69
N ARG A 122 7.55 2.12 10.69
CA ARG A 122 7.52 0.92 11.53
C ARG A 122 7.42 1.29 13.01
N THR A 123 8.23 2.25 13.45
CA THR A 123 8.23 2.73 14.84
C THR A 123 6.87 3.30 15.24
N TYR A 124 6.28 4.15 14.39
CA TYR A 124 4.97 4.77 14.65
C TYR A 124 3.81 3.79 14.57
N SER A 125 3.92 2.75 13.74
CA SER A 125 2.89 1.71 13.61
C SER A 125 2.93 0.68 14.73
N HIS A 126 4.01 0.65 15.52
CA HIS A 126 4.13 -0.31 16.61
C HIS A 126 3.20 0.04 17.79
N ARG A 127 2.51 -0.97 18.35
CA ARG A 127 1.58 -0.79 19.47
C ARG A 127 2.18 -0.08 20.69
N SER A 128 3.49 -0.25 20.93
CA SER A 128 4.16 0.43 22.05
C SER A 128 4.24 1.94 21.84
N HIS A 129 4.32 2.40 20.59
CA HIS A 129 4.30 3.82 20.27
C HIS A 129 2.92 4.40 20.55
N ALA A 130 1.86 3.72 20.10
CA ALA A 130 0.48 4.11 20.43
C ALA A 130 0.23 4.12 21.94
N ALA A 131 0.70 3.11 22.67
CA ALA A 131 0.58 3.05 24.13
C ALA A 131 1.36 4.16 24.85
N ALA A 132 2.54 4.53 24.34
CA ALA A 132 3.31 5.65 24.87
C ALA A 132 2.62 6.99 24.60
N LEU A 133 2.14 7.21 23.38
CA LEU A 133 1.44 8.44 22.98
C LEU A 133 0.13 8.63 23.76
N LEU A 134 -0.63 7.55 23.99
CA LEU A 134 -1.87 7.62 24.74
C LEU A 134 -1.64 8.20 26.15
N ARG A 135 -0.55 7.82 26.81
CA ARG A 135 -0.18 8.35 28.15
C ARG A 135 0.17 9.84 28.12
N THR A 136 0.69 10.36 27.02
CA THR A 136 1.02 11.79 26.92
C THR A 136 -0.17 12.65 26.50
N LEU A 137 -1.21 12.04 25.94
CA LEU A 137 -2.43 12.74 25.49
C LEU A 137 -3.49 12.89 26.59
N GLN A 138 -3.34 12.24 27.75
CA GLN A 138 -4.25 12.39 28.89
C GLN A 138 -4.18 13.81 29.47
N ALA A 139 -4.93 14.73 28.85
CA ALA A 139 -4.91 16.16 29.17
C ALA A 139 -5.90 16.55 30.28
N ASP A 140 -7.03 15.82 30.39
CA ASP A 140 -8.05 16.04 31.39
C ASP A 140 -8.87 14.77 31.68
N GLU A 141 -9.85 14.89 32.58
CA GLU A 141 -10.70 13.81 33.08
C GLU A 141 -11.66 13.19 32.04
N HIS A 142 -11.84 13.82 30.87
CA HIS A 142 -12.67 13.31 29.78
C HIS A 142 -11.88 12.43 28.80
N PHE A 143 -10.56 12.31 28.98
CA PHE A 143 -9.75 11.38 28.19
C PHE A 143 -9.90 9.96 28.73
N CYS A 144 -10.43 9.07 27.88
CA CYS A 144 -10.68 7.67 28.20
C CYS A 144 -9.67 6.76 27.48
N GLY A 145 -9.36 5.61 28.08
CA GLY A 145 -8.58 4.54 27.45
C GLY A 145 -7.21 4.32 28.09
N GLU A 146 -6.84 3.05 28.22
CA GLU A 146 -5.55 2.62 28.76
C GLU A 146 -4.92 1.59 27.82
N ALA A 147 -3.59 1.62 27.70
CA ALA A 147 -2.85 0.68 26.88
C ALA A 147 -1.62 0.18 27.64
N PHE A 148 -1.52 -1.14 27.77
CA PHE A 148 -0.41 -1.82 28.41
C PHE A 148 0.63 -2.23 27.35
N THR A 149 1.90 -2.01 27.65
CA THR A 149 3.04 -2.46 26.82
C THR A 149 3.19 -3.96 26.86
#